data_AF-A0A943K4X6-F1
#
_entry.id   AF-A0A943K4X6-F1
#
_cell.length_a   1.000
_cell.length_b   1.000
_cell.length_c   1.000
_cell.angle_alpha   90.00
_cell.angle_beta   90.00
_cell.angle_gamma   90.00
#
_symmetry.space_group_name_H-M   'P 1'
#
loop_
_entity.id
_entity.type
_entity.pdbx_description
1 polymer ?
#
loop_
_entity_poly.entity_id
_entity_poly.type
_entity_poly.pdbx_seq_one_letter_code
_entity_poly.pdbx_strand_id
1 'polypeptide(L)'
;MDARITKKRLSQMLSYDWIKIIACIVAGIFLWSLIFTTTAARLNPAQTFTVYAYIGTNPSSGFSSKIASRSYLSGGFSYDVIETNTVDLASAGNQAYTLLEARMGVQEGNAAFVAPSSYEIDDGKGGKISRTYMEDLLLRAYSSVLSFGSAGENAGDSKTSFFTATENFLNIYYTAGYENADSFNAKKAEDAFRNRVKSQKDKRYKTETKIQEGINDEIARIRGYRENYLAVKGYLEEGIIKLEETTITVSYAGREEKVTGYYSVNLCPDDRMENLKELICYRDETTGSYTAKNMQLVLLNLLSGKYSEYGYCLYENYGFIRKIVETYRNDA
;
A
#
# COMPACT_ATOMS: atom_id res chain seq x y z
N MET A 1 24.12 63.08 17.34
CA MET A 1 23.62 62.47 18.59
C MET A 1 24.25 61.10 18.72
N ASP A 2 25.23 60.96 19.60
CA ASP A 2 25.95 59.71 19.83
C ASP A 2 25.03 58.73 20.59
N ALA A 3 24.50 57.75 19.88
CA ALA A 3 23.54 56.78 20.42
C ALA A 3 24.28 55.66 21.17
N ARG A 4 24.91 55.99 22.29
CA ARG A 4 25.48 54.98 23.19
C ARG A 4 24.36 54.12 23.79
N ILE A 5 24.32 52.84 23.41
CA ILE A 5 23.43 51.84 23.98
C ILE A 5 23.85 51.58 25.43
N THR A 6 23.12 52.15 26.39
CA THR A 6 23.31 51.91 27.82
C THR A 6 22.44 50.74 28.28
N LYS A 7 22.95 49.90 29.21
CA LYS A 7 22.21 48.73 29.77
C LYS A 7 20.77 49.07 30.21
N LYS A 8 20.56 50.29 30.72
CA LYS A 8 19.26 50.79 31.18
C LYS A 8 18.25 50.97 30.04
N ARG A 9 18.68 51.41 28.85
CA ARG A 9 17.83 51.53 27.67
C ARG A 9 17.45 50.17 27.08
N LEU A 10 18.39 49.22 27.07
CA LEU A 10 18.11 47.84 26.64
C LEU A 10 17.08 47.15 27.56
N SER A 11 17.20 47.36 28.87
CA SER A 11 16.24 46.83 29.86
C SER A 11 14.84 47.44 29.69
N GLN A 12 14.74 48.74 29.41
CA GLN A 12 13.44 49.40 29.17
C GLN A 12 12.79 48.92 27.87
N MET A 13 13.57 48.75 26.81
CA MET A 13 13.07 48.23 25.53
C MET A 13 12.58 46.78 25.66
N LEU A 14 13.31 45.91 26.36
CA LEU A 14 12.87 44.55 26.67
C LEU A 14 11.60 44.55 27.54
N SER A 15 11.50 45.41 28.56
CA SER A 15 10.30 45.44 29.43
C SER A 15 9.02 45.93 28.74
N TYR A 16 9.13 46.71 27.66
CA TYR A 16 7.98 47.31 26.98
C TYR A 16 7.56 46.55 25.71
N ASP A 17 8.52 45.93 25.01
CA ASP A 17 8.28 45.24 23.74
C ASP A 17 8.45 43.71 23.81
N TRP A 18 8.67 43.11 24.99
CA TRP A 18 8.86 41.65 25.12
C TRP A 18 7.72 40.82 24.49
N ILE A 19 6.47 41.26 24.61
CA ILE A 19 5.31 40.57 23.98
C ILE A 19 5.46 40.58 22.45
N LYS A 20 5.86 41.70 21.86
CA LYS A 20 6.07 41.81 20.40
C LYS A 20 7.24 40.95 19.95
N ILE A 21 8.31 40.89 20.75
CA ILE A 21 9.47 40.04 20.49
C ILE A 21 9.06 38.56 20.51
N ILE A 22 8.29 38.12 21.52
CA ILE A 22 7.77 36.74 21.58
C ILE A 22 6.84 36.46 20.41
N ALA A 23 5.91 37.37 20.08
CA ALA A 23 5.01 37.20 18.94
C ALA A 23 5.77 37.08 17.61
N CYS A 24 6.83 37.86 17.41
CA CYS A 24 7.72 37.74 16.25
C CYS A 24 8.45 36.39 16.21
N ILE A 25 8.92 35.89 17.36
CA ILE A 25 9.57 34.58 17.45
C ILE A 25 8.58 33.47 17.11
N VAL A 26 7.36 33.50 17.67
CA VAL A 26 6.30 32.52 17.36
C VAL A 26 5.92 32.56 15.89
N ALA A 27 5.75 33.75 15.31
CA ALA A 27 5.47 33.91 13.89
C ALA A 27 6.63 33.40 13.02
N GLY A 28 7.88 33.63 13.44
CA GLY A 28 9.07 33.10 12.79
C GLY A 28 9.13 31.58 12.83
N ILE A 29 8.87 30.96 13.99
CA ILE A 29 8.79 29.49 14.14
C ILE A 29 7.68 28.94 13.26
N PHE A 30 6.51 29.58 13.24
CA PHE A 30 5.37 29.14 12.43
C PHE A 30 5.68 29.24 10.93
N LEU A 31 6.28 30.35 10.49
CA LEU A 31 6.73 30.52 9.11
C LEU A 31 7.80 29.49 8.74
N TRP A 32 8.76 29.23 9.62
CA TRP A 32 9.80 28.23 9.38
C TRP A 32 9.23 26.80 9.32
N SER A 33 8.25 26.51 10.17
CA SER A 33 7.52 25.24 10.18
C SER A 33 6.66 25.09 8.93
N LEU A 34 6.02 26.17 8.47
CA LEU A 34 5.25 26.21 7.23
C LEU A 34 6.15 26.02 6.00
N ILE A 35 7.29 26.73 5.95
CA ILE A 35 8.29 26.56 4.89
C ILE A 35 8.77 25.13 4.90
N PHE A 36 9.19 24.57 6.03
CA PHE A 36 9.67 23.20 6.11
C PHE A 36 8.59 22.18 5.67
N THR A 37 7.35 22.35 6.12
CA THR A 37 6.25 21.45 5.76
C THR A 37 5.79 21.57 4.29
N THR A 38 5.95 22.75 3.68
CA THR A 38 5.55 23.00 2.27
C THR A 38 6.69 22.80 1.27
N THR A 39 7.95 22.94 1.70
CA THR A 39 9.14 22.79 0.83
C THR A 39 9.85 21.44 0.99
N ALA A 40 9.58 20.68 2.05
CA ALA A 40 10.02 19.29 2.11
C ALA A 40 9.45 18.53 0.91
N ALA A 41 10.34 17.97 0.10
CA ALA A 41 9.96 17.09 -1.01
C ALA A 41 9.31 15.84 -0.41
N ARG A 42 7.98 15.85 -0.26
CA ARG A 42 7.23 14.65 0.07
C ARG A 42 7.26 13.73 -1.14
N LEU A 43 7.57 12.46 -0.90
CA LEU A 43 7.42 11.44 -1.93
C LEU A 43 5.97 11.43 -2.40
N ASN A 44 5.78 11.24 -3.70
CA ASN A 44 4.47 11.02 -4.27
C ASN A 44 3.90 9.72 -3.66
N PRO A 45 2.61 9.65 -3.28
CA PRO A 45 1.99 8.40 -2.84
C PRO A 45 2.27 7.21 -3.77
N ALA A 46 2.43 7.43 -5.07
CA ALA A 46 2.81 6.40 -6.03
C ALA A 46 4.25 5.86 -5.89
N GLN A 47 5.12 6.58 -5.19
CA GLN A 47 6.52 6.22 -4.92
C GLN A 47 6.71 5.60 -3.53
N THR A 48 5.63 5.46 -2.77
CA THR A 48 5.63 4.85 -1.45
C THR A 48 4.77 3.59 -1.48
N PHE A 49 5.29 2.47 -0.96
CA PHE A 49 4.51 1.26 -0.79
C PHE A 49 4.18 1.05 0.69
N THR A 50 2.93 1.28 1.07
CA THR A 50 2.47 1.22 2.46
C THR A 50 1.68 -0.06 2.74
N VAL A 51 2.07 -0.76 3.80
CA VAL A 51 1.45 -2.01 4.25
C VAL A 51 0.76 -1.81 5.59
N TYR A 52 -0.50 -2.21 5.68
CA TYR A 52 -1.27 -2.22 6.91
C TYR A 52 -1.14 -3.56 7.64
N ALA A 53 -0.85 -3.52 8.94
CA ALA A 53 -1.21 -4.60 9.85
C ALA A 53 -2.61 -4.28 10.38
N TYR A 54 -3.65 -4.93 9.84
CA TYR A 54 -5.03 -4.60 10.17
C TYR A 54 -5.42 -5.06 11.57
N ILE A 55 -6.52 -4.52 12.08
CA ILE A 55 -7.09 -4.90 13.38
C ILE A 55 -7.31 -6.42 13.40
N GLY A 56 -7.04 -7.04 14.55
CA GLY A 56 -7.11 -8.50 14.72
C GLY A 56 -5.82 -9.24 14.39
N THR A 57 -4.88 -8.60 13.70
CA THR A 57 -3.53 -9.16 13.51
C THR A 57 -2.61 -8.86 14.71
N ASN A 58 -1.45 -9.47 14.70
CA ASN A 58 -0.38 -9.28 15.66
C ASN A 58 0.95 -9.25 14.87
N PRO A 59 1.40 -8.05 14.45
CA PRO A 59 2.67 -7.90 13.74
C PRO A 59 3.85 -8.23 14.67
N SER A 60 4.86 -8.91 14.16
CA SER A 60 6.09 -9.19 14.92
C SER A 60 6.85 -7.88 15.25
N SER A 61 7.73 -7.92 16.25
CA SER A 61 8.62 -6.78 16.56
C SER A 61 9.50 -6.34 15.39
N GLY A 62 9.79 -7.25 14.45
CA GLY A 62 10.55 -6.98 13.23
C GLY A 62 9.72 -6.52 12.04
N PHE A 63 8.38 -6.49 12.14
CA PHE A 63 7.47 -6.29 11.00
C PHE A 63 7.83 -5.09 10.13
N SER A 64 7.93 -3.89 10.72
CA SER A 64 8.28 -2.67 10.01
C SER A 64 9.65 -2.75 9.34
N SER A 65 10.65 -3.29 10.05
CA SER A 65 12.00 -3.41 9.51
C SER A 65 12.10 -4.42 8.36
N LYS A 66 11.37 -5.53 8.44
CA LYS A 66 11.35 -6.59 7.41
C LYS A 66 10.60 -6.14 6.16
N ILE A 67 9.51 -5.39 6.30
CA ILE A 67 8.81 -4.77 5.17
C ILE A 67 9.68 -3.70 4.52
N ALA A 68 10.37 -2.89 5.34
CA ALA A 68 11.17 -1.79 4.81
C ALA A 68 12.47 -2.25 4.12
N SER A 69 13.00 -3.42 4.51
CA SER A 69 14.31 -3.85 4.06
C SER A 69 14.34 -4.37 2.62
N ARG A 70 15.25 -3.79 1.82
CA ARG A 70 15.52 -4.20 0.43
C ARG A 70 16.08 -5.60 0.30
N SER A 71 16.69 -6.13 1.36
CA SER A 71 17.17 -7.52 1.38
C SER A 71 16.09 -8.53 1.76
N TYR A 72 14.93 -8.06 2.24
CA TYR A 72 13.80 -8.92 2.61
C TYR A 72 12.66 -8.72 1.62
N LEU A 73 11.68 -7.88 1.96
CA LEU A 73 10.46 -7.75 1.17
C LEU A 73 10.54 -6.65 0.12
N SER A 74 11.26 -5.55 0.38
CA SER A 74 11.30 -4.43 -0.56
C SER A 74 12.26 -4.64 -1.75
N GLY A 75 13.02 -5.73 -1.74
CA GLY A 75 13.82 -6.18 -2.89
C GLY A 75 12.99 -6.72 -4.05
N GLY A 76 11.69 -6.97 -3.85
CA GLY A 76 10.76 -7.35 -4.91
C GLY A 76 10.20 -6.17 -5.71
N PHE A 77 10.43 -4.94 -5.25
CA PHE A 77 9.89 -3.73 -5.86
C PHE A 77 10.78 -3.16 -6.95
N SER A 78 10.17 -2.48 -7.91
CA SER A 78 10.91 -1.73 -8.92
C SER A 78 11.54 -0.46 -8.35
N TYR A 79 12.28 0.24 -9.22
CA TYR A 79 12.93 1.52 -8.92
C TYR A 79 11.94 2.66 -8.62
N ASP A 80 10.65 2.53 -8.98
CA ASP A 80 9.66 3.57 -8.73
C ASP A 80 9.18 3.60 -7.28
N VAL A 81 9.21 2.47 -6.58
CA VAL A 81 9.03 2.44 -5.12
C VAL A 81 10.32 2.93 -4.50
N ILE A 82 10.29 4.12 -3.90
CA ILE A 82 11.44 4.74 -3.24
C ILE A 82 11.43 4.37 -1.76
N GLU A 83 10.25 4.43 -1.14
CA GLU A 83 10.07 4.19 0.29
C GLU A 83 8.97 3.16 0.53
N THR A 84 9.10 2.44 1.63
CA THR A 84 8.16 1.42 2.08
C THR A 84 7.79 1.73 3.51
N ASN A 85 6.49 1.84 3.76
CA ASN A 85 5.97 2.20 5.06
C ASN A 85 5.11 1.08 5.62
N THR A 86 4.98 1.08 6.94
CA THR A 86 4.00 0.24 7.63
C THR A 86 3.11 1.10 8.49
N VAL A 87 1.84 0.75 8.54
CA VAL A 87 0.89 1.34 9.49
C VAL A 87 0.30 0.21 10.31
N ASP A 88 0.63 0.20 11.60
CA ASP A 88 0.10 -0.76 12.56
C ASP A 88 -1.24 -0.27 13.09
N LEU A 89 -2.33 -0.84 12.54
CA LEU A 89 -3.69 -0.60 13.00
C LEU A 89 -4.09 -1.57 14.13
N ALA A 90 -3.42 -2.73 14.23
CA ALA A 90 -3.65 -3.70 15.28
C ALA A 90 -3.36 -3.13 16.67
N SER A 91 -2.29 -2.33 16.79
CA SER A 91 -1.88 -1.71 18.06
C SER A 91 -2.50 -0.33 18.30
N ALA A 92 -3.26 0.22 17.34
CA ALA A 92 -3.79 1.59 17.40
C ALA A 92 -5.04 1.75 18.28
N GLY A 93 -5.60 0.65 18.81
CA GLY A 93 -6.78 0.65 19.67
C GLY A 93 -7.96 1.42 19.06
N ASN A 94 -8.62 2.26 19.85
CA ASN A 94 -9.80 3.03 19.42
C ASN A 94 -9.52 4.01 18.26
N GLN A 95 -8.25 4.31 17.96
CA GLN A 95 -7.87 5.24 16.88
C GLN A 95 -7.61 4.53 15.55
N ALA A 96 -7.66 3.19 15.51
CA ALA A 96 -7.32 2.42 14.31
C ALA A 96 -8.14 2.86 13.09
N TYR A 97 -9.44 3.07 13.25
CA TYR A 97 -10.31 3.48 12.14
C TYR A 97 -10.04 4.92 11.68
N THR A 98 -9.88 5.86 12.60
CA THR A 98 -9.51 7.23 12.26
C THR A 98 -8.15 7.30 11.57
N LEU A 99 -7.20 6.46 11.99
CA LEU A 99 -5.89 6.36 11.35
C LEU A 99 -5.99 5.77 9.94
N LEU A 100 -6.78 4.71 9.74
CA LEU A 100 -7.04 4.13 8.43
C LEU A 100 -7.64 5.17 7.48
N GLU A 101 -8.70 5.86 7.90
CA GLU A 101 -9.37 6.91 7.10
C GLU A 101 -8.41 8.06 6.76
N ALA A 102 -7.60 8.50 7.73
CA ALA A 102 -6.62 9.56 7.50
C ALA A 102 -5.57 9.15 6.45
N ARG A 103 -5.09 7.90 6.49
CA ARG A 103 -4.09 7.39 5.53
C ARG A 103 -4.70 7.18 4.16
N MET A 104 -5.89 6.60 4.08
CA MET A 104 -6.64 6.46 2.82
C MET A 104 -6.97 7.83 2.19
N GLY A 105 -7.30 8.83 3.01
CA GLY A 105 -7.60 10.19 2.55
C GLY A 105 -6.40 10.89 1.89
N VAL A 106 -5.16 10.53 2.27
CA VAL A 106 -3.93 10.99 1.61
C VAL A 106 -3.42 10.00 0.54
N GLN A 107 -4.23 9.01 0.20
CA GLN A 107 -3.95 7.97 -0.81
C GLN A 107 -2.75 7.09 -0.48
N GLU A 108 -2.46 6.92 0.81
CA GLU A 108 -1.39 6.06 1.29
C GLU A 108 -1.97 4.67 1.59
N GLY A 109 -1.42 3.60 0.99
CA GLY A 109 -1.87 2.23 1.23
C GLY A 109 -1.90 1.37 -0.03
N ASN A 110 -1.24 0.23 0.03
CA ASN A 110 -1.08 -0.69 -1.09
C ASN A 110 -1.55 -2.10 -0.75
N ALA A 111 -1.29 -2.56 0.48
CA ALA A 111 -1.72 -3.87 0.95
C ALA A 111 -2.08 -3.85 2.43
N ALA A 112 -2.97 -4.75 2.85
CA ALA A 112 -3.35 -4.96 4.24
C ALA A 112 -3.32 -6.44 4.59
N PHE A 113 -2.59 -6.79 5.65
CA PHE A 113 -2.72 -8.09 6.30
C PHE A 113 -3.94 -8.09 7.20
N VAL A 114 -4.81 -9.09 7.03
CA VAL A 114 -6.09 -9.20 7.73
C VAL A 114 -6.19 -10.59 8.33
N ALA A 115 -6.51 -10.66 9.62
CA ALA A 115 -6.76 -11.92 10.29
C ALA A 115 -8.08 -12.55 9.79
N PRO A 116 -8.15 -13.88 9.64
CA PRO A 116 -9.38 -14.57 9.24
C PRO A 116 -10.42 -14.67 10.37
N SER A 117 -10.06 -14.24 11.59
CA SER A 117 -10.93 -14.28 12.76
C SER A 117 -12.10 -13.29 12.67
N SER A 118 -13.14 -13.58 13.45
CA SER A 118 -14.29 -12.70 13.65
C SER A 118 -14.27 -12.04 15.02
N TYR A 119 -15.04 -10.97 15.16
CA TYR A 119 -15.31 -10.30 16.41
C TYR A 119 -16.79 -9.94 16.49
N GLU A 120 -17.29 -9.78 17.72
CA GLU A 120 -18.67 -9.37 17.95
C GLU A 120 -18.81 -7.84 17.93
N ILE A 121 -19.83 -7.35 17.25
CA ILE A 121 -20.29 -5.97 17.29
C ILE A 121 -21.71 -5.90 17.82
N ASP A 122 -22.04 -4.81 18.51
CA ASP A 122 -23.42 -4.51 18.89
C ASP A 122 -24.24 -4.17 17.64
N ASP A 123 -25.43 -4.74 17.51
CA ASP A 123 -26.32 -4.50 16.37
C ASP A 123 -27.13 -3.19 16.48
N GLY A 124 -26.94 -2.43 17.57
CA GLY A 124 -27.66 -1.19 17.85
C GLY A 124 -29.12 -1.40 18.27
N LYS A 125 -29.55 -2.66 18.44
CA LYS A 125 -30.88 -3.10 18.88
C LYS A 125 -30.81 -4.00 20.12
N GLY A 126 -29.64 -4.10 20.76
CA GLY A 126 -29.41 -4.90 21.97
C GLY A 126 -29.02 -6.35 21.68
N GLY A 127 -28.75 -6.70 20.43
CA GLY A 127 -28.16 -7.96 19.99
C GLY A 127 -26.68 -7.81 19.61
N LYS A 128 -26.05 -8.95 19.29
CA LYS A 128 -24.68 -9.00 18.79
C LYS A 128 -24.65 -9.64 17.41
N ILE A 129 -23.83 -9.09 16.53
CA ILE A 129 -23.54 -9.64 15.20
C ILE A 129 -22.06 -10.01 15.18
N SER A 130 -21.75 -11.23 14.71
CA SER A 130 -20.38 -11.63 14.42
C SER A 130 -19.96 -11.07 13.06
N ARG A 131 -18.78 -10.46 12.98
CA ARG A 131 -18.20 -9.93 11.74
C ARG A 131 -16.74 -10.35 11.63
N THR A 132 -16.33 -10.81 10.46
CA THR A 132 -14.92 -11.07 10.18
C THR A 132 -14.15 -9.76 9.98
N TYR A 133 -12.86 -9.74 10.31
CA TYR A 133 -12.02 -8.56 10.02
C TYR A 133 -11.92 -8.27 8.51
N MET A 134 -12.07 -9.29 7.67
CA MET A 134 -12.18 -9.14 6.21
C MET A 134 -13.41 -8.33 5.82
N GLU A 135 -14.60 -8.72 6.31
CA GLU A 135 -15.84 -7.98 6.06
C GLU A 135 -15.76 -6.54 6.58
N ASP A 136 -15.16 -6.32 7.77
CA ASP A 136 -14.99 -4.96 8.31
C ASP A 136 -14.10 -4.08 7.44
N LEU A 137 -12.96 -4.59 6.96
CA LEU A 137 -12.11 -3.85 6.03
C LEU A 137 -12.84 -3.57 4.71
N LEU A 138 -13.51 -4.58 4.14
CA LEU A 138 -14.24 -4.42 2.88
C LEU A 138 -15.36 -3.39 3.02
N LEU A 139 -16.15 -3.40 4.09
CA LEU A 139 -17.21 -2.40 4.30
C LEU A 139 -16.67 -0.95 4.33
N ARG A 140 -15.43 -0.75 4.77
CA ARG A 140 -14.79 0.57 4.89
C ARG A 140 -14.05 0.99 3.63
N ALA A 141 -13.44 0.04 2.94
CA ALA A 141 -12.51 0.29 1.83
C ALA A 141 -12.96 -0.35 0.51
N TYR A 142 -14.20 -0.84 0.40
CA TYR A 142 -14.66 -1.64 -0.74
C TYR A 142 -14.29 -1.02 -2.09
N SER A 143 -14.57 0.27 -2.29
CA SER A 143 -14.29 0.97 -3.55
C SER A 143 -12.80 1.02 -3.91
N SER A 144 -11.93 0.91 -2.92
CA SER A 144 -10.47 0.94 -3.05
C SER A 144 -9.82 -0.44 -3.01
N VAL A 145 -10.56 -1.52 -2.78
CA VAL A 145 -10.00 -2.88 -2.80
C VAL A 145 -9.94 -3.40 -4.23
N LEU A 146 -8.80 -4.00 -4.60
CA LEU A 146 -8.63 -4.71 -5.87
C LEU A 146 -9.38 -6.05 -5.80
N SER A 147 -10.16 -6.34 -6.84
CA SER A 147 -10.86 -7.62 -7.01
C SER A 147 -10.01 -8.52 -7.90
N PHE A 148 -9.89 -9.80 -7.57
CA PHE A 148 -9.29 -10.83 -8.43
C PHE A 148 -10.33 -11.50 -9.33
N GLY A 149 -11.55 -10.96 -9.37
CA GLY A 149 -12.66 -11.44 -10.17
C GLY A 149 -13.79 -11.99 -9.30
N SER A 150 -14.81 -12.50 -9.98
CA SER A 150 -16.03 -12.99 -9.35
C SER A 150 -15.96 -14.48 -9.12
N ALA A 151 -16.63 -14.95 -8.07
CA ALA A 151 -16.79 -16.37 -7.82
C ALA A 151 -18.19 -16.84 -8.29
N GLY A 152 -18.23 -17.74 -9.28
CA GLY A 152 -19.47 -18.35 -9.78
C GLY A 152 -20.38 -17.45 -10.65
N GLU A 153 -21.56 -17.99 -10.99
CA GLU A 153 -22.51 -17.43 -11.97
C GLU A 153 -23.27 -16.16 -11.51
N ASN A 154 -23.26 -15.85 -10.21
CA ASN A 154 -23.91 -14.64 -9.65
C ASN A 154 -22.92 -13.48 -9.47
N ALA A 155 -22.02 -13.32 -10.43
CA ALA A 155 -20.98 -12.29 -10.48
C ALA A 155 -21.58 -10.87 -10.59
N GLY A 156 -21.96 -10.28 -9.45
CA GLY A 156 -22.45 -8.90 -9.38
C GLY A 156 -21.35 -7.83 -9.39
N ASP A 157 -20.07 -8.20 -9.37
CA ASP A 157 -18.96 -7.25 -9.35
C ASP A 157 -18.63 -6.71 -10.75
N SER A 158 -18.73 -5.38 -10.92
CA SER A 158 -18.37 -4.68 -12.16
C SER A 158 -16.88 -4.34 -12.26
N LYS A 159 -16.09 -4.68 -11.23
CA LYS A 159 -14.64 -4.44 -11.24
C LYS A 159 -13.94 -5.38 -12.20
N THR A 160 -13.13 -4.81 -13.10
CA THR A 160 -12.14 -5.57 -13.86
C THR A 160 -11.22 -6.30 -12.88
N SER A 161 -11.08 -7.62 -13.07
CA SER A 161 -10.17 -8.40 -12.22
C SER A 161 -8.74 -7.85 -12.31
N PHE A 162 -8.01 -7.93 -11.20
CA PHE A 162 -6.64 -7.47 -11.13
C PHE A 162 -5.72 -8.26 -12.07
N PHE A 163 -5.98 -9.56 -12.27
CA PHE A 163 -5.29 -10.36 -13.28
C PHE A 163 -5.51 -9.83 -14.68
N THR A 164 -6.77 -9.64 -15.10
CA THR A 164 -7.11 -9.11 -16.42
C THR A 164 -6.51 -7.71 -16.64
N ALA A 165 -6.53 -6.85 -15.61
CA ALA A 165 -5.89 -5.54 -15.68
C ALA A 165 -4.38 -5.66 -15.90
N THR A 166 -3.73 -6.60 -15.22
CA THR A 166 -2.29 -6.89 -15.35
C THR A 166 -1.95 -7.41 -16.73
N GLU A 167 -2.70 -8.39 -17.24
CA GLU A 167 -2.53 -8.98 -18.57
C GLU A 167 -2.68 -7.91 -19.66
N ASN A 168 -3.72 -7.07 -19.56
CA ASN A 168 -3.94 -5.96 -20.47
C ASN A 168 -2.77 -4.96 -20.44
N PHE A 169 -2.25 -4.64 -19.26
CA PHE A 169 -1.08 -3.76 -19.14
C PHE A 169 0.16 -4.39 -19.77
N LEU A 170 0.45 -5.65 -19.49
CA LEU A 170 1.62 -6.34 -20.03
C LEU A 170 1.51 -6.44 -21.56
N ASN A 171 0.35 -6.78 -22.11
CA ASN A 171 0.13 -6.90 -23.55
C ASN A 171 0.35 -5.60 -24.34
N ILE A 172 0.41 -4.43 -23.69
CA ILE A 172 0.86 -3.18 -24.34
C ILE A 172 2.33 -3.30 -24.79
N TYR A 173 3.15 -4.07 -24.07
CA TYR A 173 4.60 -4.16 -24.23
C TYR A 173 5.08 -5.49 -24.83
N TYR A 174 4.22 -6.48 -25.01
CA TYR A 174 4.57 -7.78 -25.59
C TYR A 174 3.77 -8.03 -26.87
N THR A 175 4.43 -8.08 -28.02
CA THR A 175 3.77 -8.07 -29.35
C THR A 175 3.07 -9.38 -29.71
N ALA A 176 3.44 -10.48 -29.05
CA ALA A 176 2.83 -11.80 -29.24
C ALA A 176 2.16 -12.31 -27.96
N GLY A 177 1.72 -11.38 -27.09
CA GLY A 177 1.16 -11.69 -25.78
C GLY A 177 2.22 -11.77 -24.69
N TYR A 178 1.86 -11.38 -23.46
CA TYR A 178 2.76 -11.35 -22.31
C TYR A 178 3.32 -12.74 -21.98
N GLU A 179 2.67 -13.83 -22.38
CA GLU A 179 3.16 -15.19 -22.19
C GLU A 179 4.48 -15.42 -22.93
N ASN A 180 4.67 -14.80 -24.09
CA ASN A 180 5.88 -14.92 -24.89
C ASN A 180 6.93 -13.86 -24.51
N ALA A 181 7.91 -14.24 -23.68
CA ALA A 181 8.97 -13.36 -23.20
C ALA A 181 9.78 -12.69 -24.33
N ASP A 182 10.03 -13.41 -25.42
CA ASP A 182 10.85 -12.94 -26.54
C ASP A 182 10.14 -11.86 -27.37
N SER A 183 8.83 -11.71 -27.19
CA SER A 183 8.02 -10.69 -27.87
C SER A 183 8.08 -9.30 -27.23
N PHE A 184 8.92 -9.11 -26.21
CA PHE A 184 9.05 -7.84 -25.50
C PHE A 184 9.49 -6.70 -26.44
N ASN A 185 8.66 -5.66 -26.53
CA ASN A 185 8.92 -4.47 -27.31
C ASN A 185 9.64 -3.40 -26.48
N ALA A 186 10.97 -3.49 -26.43
CA ALA A 186 11.81 -2.51 -25.73
C ALA A 186 11.61 -1.07 -26.24
N LYS A 187 11.33 -0.90 -27.54
CA LYS A 187 11.09 0.44 -28.11
C LYS A 187 9.80 1.06 -27.57
N LYS A 188 8.74 0.26 -27.42
CA LYS A 188 7.48 0.70 -26.82
C LYS A 188 7.67 1.13 -25.36
N ALA A 189 8.45 0.38 -24.59
CA ALA A 189 8.79 0.73 -23.21
C ALA A 189 9.59 2.05 -23.13
N GLU A 190 10.60 2.21 -24.00
CA GLU A 190 11.36 3.46 -24.11
C GLU A 190 10.45 4.65 -24.43
N ASP A 191 9.59 4.52 -25.45
CA ASP A 191 8.73 5.62 -25.88
C ASP A 191 7.73 6.00 -24.76
N ALA A 192 7.18 5.01 -24.05
CA ALA A 192 6.32 5.23 -22.89
C ALA A 192 7.07 5.96 -21.75
N PHE A 193 8.30 5.54 -21.43
CA PHE A 193 9.15 6.18 -20.43
C PHE A 193 9.45 7.64 -20.78
N ARG A 194 9.93 7.90 -22.00
CA ARG A 194 10.26 9.25 -22.46
C ARG A 194 9.04 10.17 -22.42
N ASN A 195 7.87 9.66 -22.83
CA ASN A 195 6.61 10.39 -22.76
C ASN A 195 6.23 10.72 -21.31
N ARG A 196 6.36 9.76 -20.39
CA ARG A 196 6.08 9.95 -18.95
C ARG A 196 7.01 10.99 -18.32
N VAL A 197 8.32 10.87 -18.53
CA VAL A 197 9.32 11.82 -18.00
C VAL A 197 9.00 13.25 -18.47
N LYS A 198 8.62 13.40 -19.75
CA LYS A 198 8.25 14.68 -20.33
C LYS A 198 6.94 15.24 -19.75
N SER A 199 5.89 14.42 -19.65
CA SER A 199 4.58 14.86 -19.14
C SER A 199 4.64 15.25 -17.66
N GLN A 200 5.38 14.47 -16.87
CA GLN A 200 5.52 14.67 -15.42
C GLN A 200 6.59 15.70 -15.05
N LYS A 201 7.37 16.17 -16.03
CA LYS A 201 8.52 17.06 -15.82
C LYS A 201 9.48 16.50 -14.76
N ASP A 202 9.74 15.20 -14.83
CA ASP A 202 10.53 14.49 -13.81
C ASP A 202 11.97 15.01 -13.79
N LYS A 203 12.35 15.62 -12.65
CA LYS A 203 13.66 16.26 -12.47
C LYS A 203 14.80 15.26 -12.26
N ARG A 204 14.52 13.96 -12.11
CA ARG A 204 15.53 12.90 -12.01
C ARG A 204 16.30 12.76 -13.33
N TYR A 205 15.62 12.90 -14.47
CA TYR A 205 16.13 12.56 -15.81
C TYR A 205 16.44 13.80 -16.66
N LYS A 206 17.49 14.55 -16.29
CA LYS A 206 17.89 15.82 -16.94
C LYS A 206 18.91 15.68 -18.07
N THR A 207 19.55 14.52 -18.18
CA THR A 207 20.68 14.26 -19.09
C THR A 207 20.42 12.96 -19.83
N GLU A 208 20.92 12.82 -21.06
CA GLU A 208 20.68 11.59 -21.84
C GLU A 208 21.20 10.33 -21.14
N THR A 209 22.32 10.41 -20.40
CA THR A 209 22.82 9.28 -19.59
C THR A 209 21.79 8.80 -18.57
N LYS A 210 21.25 9.72 -17.75
CA LYS A 210 20.19 9.41 -16.79
C LYS A 210 18.91 8.92 -17.47
N ILE A 211 18.56 9.48 -18.63
CA ILE A 211 17.42 9.01 -19.41
C ILE A 211 17.65 7.55 -19.83
N GLN A 212 18.85 7.20 -20.29
CA GLN A 212 19.19 5.83 -20.68
C GLN A 212 19.17 4.87 -19.49
N GLU A 213 19.68 5.29 -18.32
CA GLU A 213 19.54 4.54 -17.07
C GLU A 213 18.06 4.28 -16.75
N GLY A 214 17.23 5.32 -16.77
CA GLY A 214 15.79 5.20 -16.52
C GLY A 214 15.04 4.35 -17.54
N ILE A 215 15.47 4.32 -18.79
CA ILE A 215 14.92 3.40 -19.82
C ILE A 215 15.25 1.94 -19.46
N ASN A 216 16.49 1.68 -19.03
CA ASN A 216 16.89 0.33 -18.62
C ASN A 216 16.09 -0.11 -17.38
N ASP A 217 15.94 0.79 -16.41
CA ASP A 217 15.14 0.57 -15.21
C ASP A 217 13.65 0.32 -15.55
N GLU A 218 13.10 1.06 -16.51
CA GLU A 218 11.73 0.85 -17.01
C GLU A 218 11.55 -0.53 -17.66
N ILE A 219 12.50 -0.92 -18.51
CA ILE A 219 12.48 -2.24 -19.15
C ILE A 219 12.56 -3.34 -18.09
N ALA A 220 13.47 -3.21 -17.13
CA ALA A 220 13.63 -4.15 -16.02
C ALA A 220 12.35 -4.23 -15.19
N ARG A 221 11.70 -3.10 -14.92
CA ARG A 221 10.42 -3.03 -14.21
C ARG A 221 9.30 -3.78 -14.92
N ILE A 222 9.07 -3.52 -16.21
CA ILE A 222 7.99 -4.18 -16.96
C ILE A 222 8.22 -5.69 -17.06
N ARG A 223 9.49 -6.12 -17.25
CA ARG A 223 9.86 -7.54 -17.19
C ARG A 223 9.65 -8.13 -15.81
N GLY A 224 10.06 -7.43 -14.76
CA GLY A 224 9.83 -7.82 -13.37
C GLY A 224 8.35 -7.97 -13.03
N TYR A 225 7.48 -7.08 -13.51
CA TYR A 225 6.03 -7.23 -13.35
C TYR A 225 5.50 -8.50 -14.00
N ARG A 226 5.95 -8.83 -15.22
CA ARG A 226 5.60 -10.11 -15.88
C ARG A 226 6.07 -11.30 -15.05
N GLU A 227 7.34 -11.32 -14.66
CA GLU A 227 7.92 -12.42 -13.88
C GLU A 227 7.21 -12.62 -12.54
N ASN A 228 6.92 -11.52 -11.82
CA ASN A 228 6.23 -11.57 -10.54
C ASN A 228 4.78 -12.02 -10.69
N TYR A 229 4.07 -11.54 -11.71
CA TYR A 229 2.72 -12.00 -12.03
C TYR A 229 2.68 -13.51 -12.35
N LEU A 230 3.59 -14.00 -13.20
CA LEU A 230 3.68 -15.42 -13.53
C LEU A 230 4.04 -16.27 -12.31
N ALA A 231 4.96 -15.81 -11.45
CA ALA A 231 5.29 -16.50 -10.21
C ALA A 231 4.08 -16.61 -9.27
N VAL A 232 3.33 -15.51 -9.09
CA VAL A 232 2.12 -15.52 -8.25
C VAL A 232 1.04 -16.44 -8.82
N LYS A 233 0.87 -16.51 -10.15
CA LYS A 233 0.00 -17.50 -10.78
C LYS A 233 0.46 -18.94 -10.52
N GLY A 234 1.75 -19.21 -10.64
CA GLY A 234 2.32 -20.52 -10.28
C GLY A 234 2.04 -20.89 -8.83
N TYR A 235 2.21 -19.96 -7.88
CA TYR A 235 1.90 -20.21 -6.47
C TYR A 235 0.42 -20.50 -6.21
N LEU A 236 -0.48 -19.88 -6.97
CA LEU A 236 -1.92 -20.17 -6.92
C LEU A 236 -2.24 -21.56 -7.49
N GLU A 237 -1.62 -21.92 -8.62
CA GLU A 237 -1.79 -23.23 -9.27
C GLU A 237 -1.26 -24.37 -8.40
N GLU A 238 -0.12 -24.16 -7.71
CA GLU A 238 0.47 -25.09 -6.75
C GLU A 238 -0.26 -25.11 -5.38
N GLY A 239 -1.20 -24.19 -5.17
CA GLY A 239 -1.94 -24.01 -3.92
C GLY A 239 -1.10 -23.52 -2.74
N ILE A 240 0.10 -22.99 -2.98
CA ILE A 240 0.96 -22.38 -1.94
C ILE A 240 0.25 -21.17 -1.32
N ILE A 241 -0.42 -20.40 -2.16
CA ILE A 241 -1.36 -19.35 -1.78
C ILE A 241 -2.70 -19.64 -2.43
N LYS A 242 -3.78 -19.05 -1.93
CA LYS A 242 -5.13 -19.28 -2.46
C LYS A 242 -5.92 -17.98 -2.52
N LEU A 243 -6.83 -17.83 -3.47
CA LEU A 243 -7.81 -16.75 -3.42
C LEU A 243 -8.94 -17.11 -2.46
N GLU A 244 -9.29 -16.18 -1.58
CA GLU A 244 -10.40 -16.37 -0.64
C GLU A 244 -11.67 -15.72 -1.21
N GLU A 245 -12.72 -16.51 -1.36
CA GLU A 245 -14.05 -16.00 -1.72
C GLU A 245 -14.63 -15.27 -0.51
N THR A 246 -15.16 -14.07 -0.71
CA THR A 246 -15.84 -13.33 0.35
C THR A 246 -17.12 -12.73 -0.18
N THR A 247 -18.17 -12.85 0.62
CA THR A 247 -19.46 -12.22 0.34
C THR A 247 -19.66 -11.05 1.29
N ILE A 248 -19.96 -9.88 0.75
CA ILE A 248 -20.31 -8.70 1.54
C ILE A 248 -21.68 -8.18 1.13
N THR A 249 -22.35 -7.50 2.06
CA THR A 249 -23.55 -6.72 1.75
C THR A 249 -23.14 -5.27 1.53
N VAL A 250 -23.28 -4.79 0.30
CA VAL A 250 -23.05 -3.39 -0.07
C VAL A 250 -24.39 -2.67 -0.08
N SER A 251 -24.44 -1.49 0.55
CA SER A 251 -25.61 -0.60 0.46
C SER A 251 -25.34 0.48 -0.59
N TYR A 252 -26.17 0.52 -1.63
CA TYR A 252 -26.12 1.56 -2.65
C TYR A 252 -27.52 2.13 -2.90
N ALA A 253 -27.65 3.45 -2.80
CA ALA A 253 -28.91 4.17 -3.02
C ALA A 253 -30.12 3.60 -2.24
N GLY A 254 -29.89 3.10 -1.02
CA GLY A 254 -30.95 2.53 -0.16
C GLY A 254 -31.35 1.09 -0.50
N ARG A 255 -30.62 0.41 -1.40
CA ARG A 255 -30.75 -1.02 -1.66
C ARG A 255 -29.54 -1.75 -1.10
N GLU A 256 -29.80 -2.88 -0.46
CA GLU A 256 -28.76 -3.81 -0.04
C GLU A 256 -28.57 -4.87 -1.13
N GLU A 257 -27.33 -5.03 -1.58
CA GLU A 257 -26.95 -6.04 -2.55
C GLU A 257 -25.83 -6.89 -1.97
N LYS A 258 -25.95 -8.21 -2.13
CA LYS A 258 -24.88 -9.13 -1.77
C LYS A 258 -23.94 -9.26 -2.96
N VAL A 259 -22.68 -8.94 -2.75
CA VAL A 259 -21.63 -9.10 -3.75
C VAL A 259 -20.66 -10.16 -3.26
N THR A 260 -20.41 -11.14 -4.12
CA THR A 260 -19.48 -12.24 -3.87
C THR A 260 -18.34 -12.17 -4.87
N GLY A 261 -17.10 -12.25 -4.38
CA GLY A 261 -15.92 -12.19 -5.22
C GLY A 261 -14.63 -12.54 -4.47
N TYR A 262 -13.53 -12.54 -5.20
CA TYR A 262 -12.20 -12.77 -4.65
C TYR A 262 -11.53 -11.43 -4.32
N TYR A 263 -11.52 -11.05 -3.05
CA TYR A 263 -10.98 -9.75 -2.59
C TYR A 263 -9.65 -9.86 -1.85
N SER A 264 -9.15 -11.08 -1.65
CA SER A 264 -7.93 -11.31 -0.89
C SER A 264 -7.19 -12.57 -1.33
N VAL A 265 -5.90 -12.59 -1.00
CA VAL A 265 -5.03 -13.74 -1.14
C VAL A 265 -4.80 -14.33 0.25
N ASN A 266 -5.28 -15.55 0.48
CA ASN A 266 -4.88 -16.38 1.59
C ASN A 266 -3.41 -16.78 1.40
N LEU A 267 -2.54 -16.19 2.22
CA LEU A 267 -1.10 -16.39 2.17
C LEU A 267 -0.63 -17.66 2.89
N CYS A 268 -1.47 -18.30 3.69
CA CYS A 268 -1.11 -19.49 4.46
C CYS A 268 -2.26 -20.52 4.48
N PRO A 269 -2.65 -21.07 3.32
CA PRO A 269 -3.72 -22.07 3.24
C PRO A 269 -3.33 -23.39 3.91
N ASP A 270 -2.04 -23.70 3.99
CA ASP A 270 -1.49 -24.89 4.63
C ASP A 270 -0.11 -24.63 5.26
N ASP A 271 0.49 -25.70 5.79
CA ASP A 271 1.73 -25.67 6.58
C ASP A 271 2.96 -25.24 5.77
N ARG A 272 2.91 -25.22 4.42
CA ARG A 272 4.03 -24.72 3.60
C ARG A 272 4.34 -23.25 3.84
N MET A 273 3.41 -22.48 4.39
CA MET A 273 3.56 -21.05 4.64
C MET A 273 3.53 -20.70 6.14
N GLU A 274 3.67 -21.69 7.03
CA GLU A 274 3.54 -21.48 8.47
C GLU A 274 4.55 -20.45 9.05
N ASN A 275 5.75 -20.34 8.45
CA ASN A 275 6.76 -19.36 8.86
C ASN A 275 6.32 -17.90 8.65
N LEU A 276 5.21 -17.65 7.94
CA LEU A 276 4.61 -16.32 7.86
C LEU A 276 4.33 -15.71 9.25
N LYS A 277 4.10 -16.55 10.27
CA LYS A 277 3.92 -16.12 11.66
C LYS A 277 5.10 -15.33 12.22
N GLU A 278 6.30 -15.48 11.65
CA GLU A 278 7.49 -14.69 12.00
C GLU A 278 7.45 -13.24 11.49
N LEU A 279 6.58 -12.95 10.52
CA LEU A 279 6.29 -11.61 10.06
C LEU A 279 5.07 -11.06 10.80
N ILE A 280 3.96 -11.79 10.70
CA ILE A 280 2.64 -11.37 11.17
C ILE A 280 1.79 -12.60 11.48
N CYS A 281 1.09 -12.56 12.60
CA CYS A 281 0.23 -13.64 13.06
C CYS A 281 -1.09 -13.08 13.61
N TYR A 282 -1.94 -13.94 14.13
CA TYR A 282 -3.08 -13.58 14.96
C TYR A 282 -3.25 -14.64 16.04
N ARG A 283 -4.02 -14.32 17.09
CA ARG A 283 -4.33 -15.28 18.14
C ARG A 283 -5.53 -16.11 17.70
N ASP A 284 -5.32 -17.41 17.54
CA ASP A 284 -6.42 -18.34 17.30
C ASP A 284 -7.26 -18.47 18.57
N GLU A 285 -8.54 -18.15 18.50
CA GLU A 285 -9.43 -18.13 19.66
C GLU A 285 -9.76 -19.54 20.19
N THR A 286 -9.65 -20.56 19.35
CA THR A 286 -9.96 -21.95 19.73
C THR A 286 -8.81 -22.61 20.48
N THR A 287 -7.57 -22.34 20.06
CA THR A 287 -6.36 -22.92 20.66
C THR A 287 -5.63 -21.97 21.62
N GLY A 288 -5.96 -20.67 21.56
CA GLY A 288 -5.27 -19.61 22.29
C GLY A 288 -3.85 -19.29 21.77
N SER A 289 -3.37 -20.01 20.75
CA SER A 289 -2.02 -19.94 20.21
C SER A 289 -1.90 -18.93 19.07
N TYR A 290 -0.70 -18.43 18.82
CA TYR A 290 -0.44 -17.54 17.68
C TYR A 290 -0.19 -18.35 16.40
N THR A 291 -0.87 -17.99 15.33
CA THR A 291 -0.77 -18.65 14.03
C THR A 291 -0.87 -17.65 12.88
N ALA A 292 -0.36 -18.04 11.71
CA ALA A 292 -0.58 -17.33 10.46
C ALA A 292 -1.55 -18.08 9.51
N LYS A 293 -2.13 -19.21 9.96
CA LYS A 293 -3.05 -20.01 9.16
C LYS A 293 -4.17 -19.15 8.58
N ASN A 294 -4.44 -19.27 7.29
CA ASN A 294 -5.43 -18.48 6.59
C ASN A 294 -5.25 -16.95 6.72
N MET A 295 -4.03 -16.45 6.97
CA MET A 295 -3.75 -15.01 6.95
C MET A 295 -4.08 -14.44 5.57
N GLN A 296 -4.88 -13.38 5.54
CA GLN A 296 -5.35 -12.79 4.30
C GLN A 296 -4.52 -11.55 3.95
N LEU A 297 -4.24 -11.37 2.66
CA LEU A 297 -3.66 -10.16 2.12
C LEU A 297 -4.66 -9.50 1.17
N VAL A 298 -5.13 -8.31 1.54
CA VAL A 298 -6.02 -7.47 0.73
C VAL A 298 -5.19 -6.44 0.01
N LEU A 299 -5.35 -6.33 -1.31
CA LEU A 299 -4.65 -5.33 -2.12
C LEU A 299 -5.51 -4.09 -2.31
N LEU A 300 -4.90 -2.91 -2.19
CA LEU A 300 -5.56 -1.62 -2.23
C LEU A 300 -5.11 -0.81 -3.45
N ASN A 301 -6.05 -0.06 -4.01
CA ASN A 301 -5.86 0.96 -5.01
C ASN A 301 -6.49 2.27 -4.52
N LEU A 302 -5.65 3.10 -3.90
CA LEU A 302 -6.04 4.41 -3.38
C LEU A 302 -5.65 5.56 -4.31
N LEU A 303 -4.84 5.28 -5.33
CA LEU A 303 -4.34 6.29 -6.27
C LEU A 303 -5.49 6.80 -7.14
N SER A 304 -5.79 8.09 -7.02
CA SER A 304 -6.91 8.74 -7.70
C SER A 304 -6.59 10.19 -8.10
N GLY A 305 -7.43 10.76 -8.96
CA GLY A 305 -7.25 12.13 -9.47
C GLY A 305 -5.91 12.29 -10.17
N LYS A 306 -5.09 13.25 -9.74
CA LYS A 306 -3.78 13.53 -10.34
C LYS A 306 -2.77 12.37 -10.25
N TYR A 307 -2.99 11.40 -9.37
CA TYR A 307 -2.10 10.23 -9.22
C TYR A 307 -2.57 9.00 -10.00
N SER A 308 -3.71 9.07 -10.70
CA SER A 308 -4.24 7.97 -11.51
C SER A 308 -3.31 7.55 -12.65
N GLU A 309 -2.49 8.48 -13.16
CA GLU A 309 -1.46 8.20 -14.17
C GLU A 309 -0.34 7.27 -13.67
N TYR A 310 -0.23 7.08 -12.35
CA TYR A 310 0.69 6.13 -11.72
C TYR A 310 0.03 4.78 -11.40
N GLY A 311 -1.13 4.47 -12.00
CA GLY A 311 -1.83 3.20 -11.79
C GLY A 311 -0.98 1.96 -12.11
N TYR A 312 0.12 2.11 -12.87
CA TYR A 312 1.09 1.04 -13.08
C TYR A 312 1.83 0.60 -11.80
N CYS A 313 1.87 1.42 -10.75
CA CYS A 313 2.49 1.05 -9.46
C CYS A 313 1.66 -0.02 -8.72
N LEU A 314 0.41 -0.26 -9.12
CA LEU A 314 -0.41 -1.32 -8.53
C LEU A 314 0.21 -2.71 -8.74
N TYR A 315 0.99 -2.89 -9.81
CA TYR A 315 1.63 -4.18 -10.13
C TYR A 315 2.82 -4.51 -9.22
N GLU A 316 3.30 -3.55 -8.42
CA GLU A 316 4.27 -3.80 -7.34
C GLU A 316 3.75 -4.80 -6.30
N ASN A 317 2.43 -4.92 -6.16
CA ASN A 317 1.81 -5.90 -5.28
C ASN A 317 2.21 -7.34 -5.61
N TYR A 318 2.45 -7.68 -6.89
CA TYR A 318 2.95 -9.03 -7.24
C TYR A 318 4.37 -9.25 -6.75
N GLY A 319 5.24 -8.23 -6.83
CA GLY A 319 6.59 -8.30 -6.28
C GLY A 319 6.57 -8.51 -4.76
N PHE A 320 5.65 -7.84 -4.07
CA PHE A 320 5.44 -8.03 -2.64
C PHE A 320 4.98 -9.44 -2.29
N ILE A 321 3.92 -9.94 -2.94
CA ILE A 321 3.40 -11.29 -2.72
C ILE A 321 4.50 -12.33 -2.98
N ARG A 322 5.20 -12.20 -4.11
CA ARG A 322 6.30 -13.12 -4.45
C ARG A 322 7.37 -13.13 -3.37
N LYS A 323 7.80 -11.96 -2.89
CA LYS A 323 8.82 -11.90 -1.84
C LYS A 323 8.34 -12.46 -0.51
N ILE A 324 7.06 -12.29 -0.16
CA ILE A 324 6.49 -12.97 1.02
C ILE A 324 6.61 -14.48 0.87
N VAL A 325 6.16 -15.04 -0.25
CA VAL A 325 6.21 -16.48 -0.50
C VAL A 325 7.65 -16.98 -0.50
N GLU A 326 8.56 -16.35 -1.24
CA GLU A 326 9.99 -16.73 -1.28
C GLU A 326 10.67 -16.67 0.08
N THR A 327 10.25 -15.77 0.98
CA THR A 327 10.89 -15.57 2.29
C THR A 327 10.33 -16.49 3.37
N TYR A 328 9.02 -16.75 3.34
CA TYR A 328 8.30 -17.41 4.43
C TYR A 328 7.74 -18.78 4.08
N ARG A 329 7.95 -19.25 2.85
CA ARG A 329 7.67 -20.64 2.52
C ARG A 329 8.68 -21.54 3.22
N ASN A 330 8.18 -22.63 3.79
CA ASN A 330 9.00 -23.75 4.22
C ASN A 330 9.61 -24.41 2.97
N ASP A 331 10.92 -24.32 2.81
CA ASP A 331 11.62 -25.17 1.85
C ASP A 331 11.58 -26.60 2.40
N ALA A 332 10.87 -27.48 1.71
CA ALA A 332 10.79 -28.90 2.03
C ALA A 332 12.09 -29.64 1.70
#